data_AF-A0A7C4BEL2-F1
#
_entry.id   AF-A0A7C4BEL2-F1
#
_cell.length_a   1.000
_cell.length_b   1.000
_cell.length_c   1.000
_cell.angle_alpha   90.00
_cell.angle_beta   90.00
_cell.angle_gamma   90.00
#
_symmetry.space_group_name_H-M   'P 1'
#
loop_
_entity.id
_entity.type
_entity.pdbx_description
1 polymer ?
#
loop_
_entity_poly.entity_id
_entity_poly.type
_entity_poly.pdbx_seq_one_letter_code
_entity_poly.pdbx_strand_id
1 'polypeptide(L)' 'MRFLVTGGAGFIGSHLVDLLMERGEEVTVFDNLSTGKLENLARWREDPR' A
#
# COMPACT_ATOMS: atom_id res chain seq x y z
N MET A 1 6.55 10.62 8.07
CA MET A 1 5.74 11.43 7.13
C MET A 1 4.49 10.63 6.76
N ARG A 2 3.45 11.29 6.22
CA ARG A 2 2.21 10.61 5.77
C ARG A 2 2.16 10.59 4.25
N PHE A 3 1.91 9.42 3.67
CA PHE A 3 1.83 9.22 2.21
C PHE A 3 0.44 8.72 1.81
N LEU A 4 -0.10 9.29 0.73
CA LEU A 4 -1.26 8.74 0.02
C LEU A 4 -0.76 8.05 -1.25
N VAL A 5 -0.98 6.75 -1.36
CA VAL A 5 -0.61 5.97 -2.55
C VAL A 5 -1.87 5.60 -3.32
N THR A 6 -2.05 6.20 -4.49
CA THR A 6 -3.12 5.82 -5.42
C THR A 6 -2.68 4.63 -6.26
N GLY A 7 -3.56 3.63 -6.44
CA GLY A 7 -3.19 2.41 -7.19
C GLY A 7 -2.26 1.48 -6.40
N GLY A 8 -2.26 1.57 -5.06
CA GLY A 8 -1.35 0.83 -4.18
C GLY A 8 -1.57 -0.69 -4.17
N ALA A 9 -2.72 -1.19 -4.63
CA ALA A 9 -2.94 -2.62 -4.79
C ALA A 9 -2.43 -3.17 -6.14
N GLY A 10 -1.89 -2.32 -7.02
CA GLY A 10 -1.25 -2.72 -8.28
C GLY A 10 0.20 -3.23 -8.09
N PHE A 11 0.84 -3.67 -9.18
CA PHE A 11 2.21 -4.22 -9.15
C PHE A 11 3.22 -3.21 -8.57
N ILE A 12 3.35 -2.03 -9.19
CA ILE A 12 4.31 -1.01 -8.72
C ILE A 12 3.86 -0.40 -7.39
N GLY A 13 2.55 -0.14 -7.25
CA GLY A 13 1.98 0.49 -6.06
C GLY A 13 2.24 -0.31 -4.79
N SER A 14 2.09 -1.63 -4.83
CA SER A 14 2.29 -2.50 -3.66
C SER A 14 3.75 -2.56 -3.21
N HIS A 15 4.69 -2.61 -4.16
CA HIS A 15 6.12 -2.51 -3.84
C HIS A 15 6.52 -1.13 -3.28
N LEU A 16 5.87 -0.05 -3.72
CA LEU A 16 6.07 1.26 -3.11
C LEU A 16 5.51 1.30 -1.68
N VAL A 17 4.34 0.72 -1.45
CA VAL A 17 3.76 0.59 -0.09
C VAL A 17 4.70 -0.20 0.80
N ASP A 18 5.22 -1.34 0.34
CA ASP A 18 6.22 -2.13 1.10
C ASP A 18 7.42 -1.27 1.52
N LEU A 19 8.02 -0.55 0.57
CA LEU A 19 9.17 0.31 0.84
C LEU A 19 8.86 1.41 1.86
N LEU A 20 7.69 2.04 1.77
CA LEU A 20 7.29 3.11 2.69
C LEU A 20 7.00 2.55 4.10
N MET A 21 6.31 1.41 4.19
CA MET A 21 6.03 0.75 5.47
C MET A 21 7.31 0.26 6.15
N GLU A 22 8.26 -0.29 5.40
CA GLU A 22 9.58 -0.71 5.91
C GLU A 22 10.42 0.48 6.43
N ARG A 23 10.21 1.67 5.88
CA ARG A 23 10.82 2.92 6.38
C ARG A 23 10.13 3.47 7.63
N GLY A 24 9.03 2.87 8.08
CA GLY A 24 8.26 3.32 9.24
C GLY A 24 7.38 4.54 8.96
N GLU A 25 7.03 4.77 7.69
CA GLU A 25 6.12 5.84 7.29
C GLU A 25 4.65 5.42 7.48
N GLU A 26 3.75 6.40 7.61
CA GLU A 26 2.30 6.17 7.60
C GLU A 26 1.77 6.20 6.17
N VAL A 27 1.02 5.18 5.76
CA VAL A 27 0.60 4.99 4.36
C VAL A 27 -0.89 4.75 4.26
N THR A 28 -1.60 5.64 3.57
CA THR A 28 -2.98 5.41 3.14
C THR A 28 -2.99 4.98 1.68
N VAL A 29 -3.63 3.84 1.38
CA VAL A 29 -3.80 3.37 -0.01
C VAL A 29 -5.20 3.72 -0.51
N PHE A 30 -5.28 4.34 -1.69
CA PHE A 30 -6.53 4.57 -2.41
C PHE A 30 -6.51 3.82 -3.73
N ASP A 31 -7.30 2.76 -3.83
CA ASP A 31 -7.32 1.90 -5.02
C ASP A 31 -8.75 1.43 -5.30
N ASN A 32 -9.14 1.42 -6.57
CA ASN A 32 -10.45 0.98 -7.01
C ASN A 32 -10.50 -0.51 -7.39
N LEU A 33 -9.36 -1.22 -7.29
CA LEU A 33 -9.20 -2.64 -7.58
C LEU A 33 -9.58 -3.05 -9.01
N SER A 34 -9.52 -2.13 -9.97
CA SER A 34 -9.81 -2.44 -11.38
C SER A 34 -8.85 -3.47 -11.98
N THR A 35 -7.56 -3.40 -11.59
CA THR A 35 -6.52 -4.40 -11.92
C THR A 35 -5.67 -4.80 -10.71
N GLY A 36 -5.78 -4.05 -9.60
CA GLY A 36 -5.09 -4.33 -8.35
C GLY A 36 -5.71 -5.50 -7.57
N LYS A 37 -4.91 -6.07 -6.67
CA LYS A 37 -5.28 -7.24 -5.85
C LYS A 37 -5.00 -6.93 -4.39
N LEU A 38 -6.00 -7.13 -3.51
CA LEU A 38 -5.83 -6.88 -2.07
C LEU A 38 -4.74 -7.77 -1.46
N GLU A 39 -4.48 -8.93 -2.05
CA GLU A 39 -3.40 -9.84 -1.67
C GLU A 39 -2.02 -9.17 -1.76
N ASN A 40 -1.84 -8.21 -2.68
CA ASN A 40 -0.59 -7.46 -2.80
C ASN A 40 -0.32 -6.56 -1.57
N LEU A 41 -1.34 -6.30 -0.74
CA LEU A 41 -1.24 -5.50 0.49
C LEU A 41 -1.37 -6.37 1.76
N ALA A 42 -1.47 -7.70 1.63
CA ALA A 42 -1.78 -8.60 2.76
C ALA A 42 -0.78 -8.50 3.92
N ARG A 43 0.49 -8.14 3.64
CA ARG A 43 1.54 -7.96 4.64
C ARG A 43 1.23 -6.87 5.67
N TRP A 44 0.53 -5.82 5.26
CA TRP A 44 0.32 -4.60 6.05
C TRP A 44 -1.15 -4.32 6.34
N ARG A 45 -2.07 -5.16 5.86
CA ARG A 45 -3.53 -4.92 5.94
C ARG A 45 -4.05 -4.74 7.37
N GLU A 46 -3.45 -5.45 8.32
CA GLU A 46 -3.79 -5.39 9.75
C GLU A 46 -2.81 -4.53 10.54
N ASP A 47 -1.90 -3.82 9.85
CA ASP A 47 -1.02 -2.86 10.51
C ASP A 47 -1.86 -1.65 10.96
N PRO A 48 -1.76 -1.22 12.24
CA PRO A 48 -2.54 -0.11 12.76
C PRO A 48 -2.06 1.27 12.29
N ARG A 49 -0.90 1.35 11.61
CA ARG A 49 -0.32 2.57 11.04
C ARG A 49 -0.81 2.81 9.62
#